data_AF-A0A2G9MKM7-F1
#
_entry.id   AF-A0A2G9MKM7-F1
#
_cell.length_a   1.000
_cell.length_b   1.000
_cell.length_c   1.000
_cell.angle_alpha   90.00
_cell.angle_beta   90.00
_cell.angle_gamma   90.00
#
_symmetry.space_group_name_H-M   'P 1'
#
loop_
_entity.id
_entity.type
_entity.pdbx_description
1 polymer ?
#
loop_
_entity_poly.entity_id
_entity_poly.type
_entity_poly.pdbx_seq_one_letter_code
_entity_poly.pdbx_strand_id
1 'polypeptide(L)'
;MLKAFKNKKAVSPLIATILLIAFAVALGAVVMSWGMNVKPLIEKPDIEKCSDVSLEVQKIKDIPQAFYGGSGPGGLIKFTIANTGSYDIDGIILWIIGEEDTYIIDLKQSSIKVGYPLIKEIQYNFNVYGEVKKLKFIPKIKIDDLVVTCAKSSLEEERISPVS
;
A
#
# COMPACT_ATOMS: atom_id res chain seq x y z
N MET A 1 38.00 -7.78 -68.21
CA MET A 1 38.39 -7.44 -66.82
C MET A 1 37.49 -8.23 -65.87
N LEU A 2 38.13 -9.02 -65.00
CA LEU A 2 37.66 -9.90 -63.90
C LEU A 2 36.22 -10.45 -63.85
N LYS A 3 36.16 -11.79 -63.99
CA LYS A 3 35.09 -12.71 -63.53
C LYS A 3 34.95 -12.67 -62.00
N ALA A 4 33.71 -12.68 -61.50
CA ALA A 4 33.38 -13.12 -60.14
C ALA A 4 32.04 -13.90 -60.12
N PHE A 5 32.04 -15.13 -60.62
CA PHE A 5 30.97 -16.08 -60.32
C PHE A 5 31.23 -16.68 -58.93
N LYS A 6 30.60 -16.09 -57.91
CA LYS A 6 30.64 -16.60 -56.55
C LYS A 6 29.73 -17.83 -56.48
N ASN A 7 30.30 -19.02 -56.35
CA ASN A 7 29.59 -20.27 -56.08
C ASN A 7 28.72 -20.12 -54.82
N LYS A 8 27.44 -19.76 -54.98
CA LYS A 8 26.46 -19.76 -53.88
C LYS A 8 26.04 -21.20 -53.66
N LYS A 9 26.59 -21.84 -52.62
CA LYS A 9 26.06 -23.13 -52.15
C LYS A 9 24.62 -22.88 -51.68
N ALA A 10 23.65 -23.36 -52.45
CA ALA A 10 22.27 -23.36 -52.03
C ALA A 10 22.17 -24.25 -50.78
N VAL A 11 21.88 -23.63 -49.64
CA VAL A 11 21.54 -24.38 -48.43
C VAL A 11 20.27 -25.16 -48.78
N SER A 12 20.30 -26.49 -48.61
CA SER A 12 19.17 -27.35 -48.93
C SER A 12 17.90 -26.79 -48.28
N PRO A 13 16.80 -26.59 -49.03
CA PRO A 13 15.55 -26.07 -48.49
C PRO A 13 15.06 -26.84 -47.25
N LEU A 14 15.40 -28.12 -47.16
CA LEU A 14 15.06 -29.01 -46.05
C LEU A 14 15.84 -28.67 -44.76
N ILE A 15 17.07 -28.19 -44.87
CA ILE A 15 17.88 -27.80 -43.71
C ILE A 15 17.38 -26.46 -43.15
N ALA A 16 16.98 -25.54 -44.03
CA ALA A 16 16.49 -24.22 -43.65
C ALA A 16 15.20 -24.30 -42.81
N THR A 17 14.27 -25.18 -43.16
CA THR A 17 13.01 -25.35 -42.42
C THR A 17 13.22 -25.93 -41.03
N ILE A 18 14.11 -26.93 -40.89
CA ILE A 18 14.45 -27.52 -39.59
C ILE A 18 15.07 -26.46 -38.67
N LEU A 19 15.96 -25.61 -39.22
CA LEU A 19 16.64 -24.56 -38.46
C LEU A 19 15.65 -23.49 -37.96
N LEU A 20 14.66 -23.13 -38.79
CA LEU A 20 13.60 -22.20 -38.41
C LEU A 20 12.68 -22.76 -37.31
N ILE A 21 12.30 -24.03 -37.40
CA ILE A 21 11.46 -24.68 -36.37
C ILE A 21 12.21 -24.76 -35.04
N ALA A 22 13.47 -25.19 -35.06
CA ALA A 22 14.30 -25.27 -33.85
C ALA A 22 14.46 -23.91 -33.17
N PHE A 23 14.65 -22.84 -33.96
CA PHE A 23 14.75 -21.49 -33.44
C PHE A 23 13.43 -20.99 -32.82
N ALA A 24 12.30 -21.26 -33.46
CA ALA A 24 10.99 -20.90 -32.95
C ALA A 24 10.68 -21.60 -31.61
N VAL A 25 11.01 -22.89 -31.49
CA VAL A 25 10.82 -23.67 -30.25
C VAL A 25 11.74 -23.13 -29.14
N ALA A 26 12.99 -22.81 -29.44
CA ALA A 26 13.93 -22.24 -28.48
C ALA A 26 13.45 -20.88 -27.95
N LEU A 27 12.96 -19.99 -28.84
CA LEU A 27 12.37 -18.71 -28.43
C LEU A 27 11.11 -18.90 -27.58
N GLY A 28 10.23 -19.85 -27.94
CA GLY A 28 9.04 -20.17 -27.15
C GLY A 28 9.38 -20.59 -25.72
N ALA A 29 10.40 -21.43 -25.54
CA ALA A 29 10.88 -21.86 -24.23
C ALA A 29 11.42 -20.69 -23.39
N VAL A 30 12.15 -19.76 -24.01
CA VAL A 30 12.67 -18.56 -23.31
C VAL A 30 11.52 -17.65 -22.87
N VAL A 31 10.52 -17.41 -23.72
CA VAL A 31 9.34 -16.59 -23.37
C VAL A 31 8.55 -17.21 -22.23
N MET A 32 8.31 -18.53 -22.26
CA MET A 32 7.63 -19.23 -21.17
C MET A 32 8.44 -19.20 -19.85
N SER A 33 9.77 -19.31 -19.94
CA SER A 33 10.67 -19.21 -18.78
C SER A 33 10.66 -17.81 -18.13
N TRP A 34 10.54 -16.75 -18.94
CA TRP A 34 10.34 -15.40 -18.43
C TRP A 34 8.96 -15.22 -17.80
N GLY A 35 7.91 -15.79 -18.43
CA GLY A 35 6.54 -15.77 -17.92
C GLY A 35 6.37 -16.37 -16.52
N MET A 36 7.16 -17.40 -16.18
CA MET A 36 7.11 -18.04 -14.86
C MET A 36 7.79 -17.23 -13.73
N ASN A 37 8.73 -16.34 -14.05
CA ASN A 37 9.40 -15.50 -13.05
C ASN A 37 8.67 -14.18 -12.80
N VAL A 38 7.67 -13.85 -13.61
CA VAL A 38 6.70 -12.82 -13.28
C VAL A 38 5.70 -13.43 -12.30
N LYS A 39 6.06 -13.47 -11.01
CA LYS A 39 5.05 -13.63 -9.97
C LYS A 39 3.96 -12.60 -10.28
N PRO A 40 2.69 -12.99 -10.41
CA PRO A 40 1.64 -12.00 -10.58
C PRO A 40 1.76 -11.05 -9.39
N LEU A 41 2.08 -9.79 -9.63
CA LEU A 41 1.88 -8.68 -8.68
C LEU A 41 0.37 -8.47 -8.35
N ILE A 42 -0.46 -9.46 -8.70
CA ILE A 42 -1.90 -9.56 -8.59
C ILE A 42 -2.26 -10.96 -8.06
N GLU A 43 -1.40 -11.62 -7.27
CA GLU A 43 -1.98 -12.30 -6.11
C GLU A 43 -2.52 -11.16 -5.26
N LYS A 44 -3.82 -10.89 -5.34
CA LYS A 44 -4.52 -10.02 -4.39
C LYS A 44 -4.15 -10.56 -3.02
N PRO A 45 -3.21 -9.95 -2.29
CA PRO A 45 -2.72 -10.56 -1.07
C PRO A 45 -3.92 -10.59 -0.13
N ASP A 46 -4.32 -11.81 0.25
CA ASP A 46 -5.55 -12.17 0.97
C ASP A 46 -6.40 -10.95 1.38
N ILE A 47 -7.21 -10.42 0.47
CA ILE A 47 -8.17 -9.34 0.79
C ILE A 47 -9.10 -9.81 1.92
N GLU A 48 -9.28 -11.12 2.06
CA GLU A 48 -9.95 -11.75 3.19
C GLU A 48 -9.34 -11.34 4.54
N LYS A 49 -8.01 -11.35 4.70
CA LYS A 49 -7.35 -11.00 5.98
C LYS A 49 -7.61 -9.56 6.39
N CYS A 50 -7.75 -8.64 5.43
CA CYS A 50 -8.14 -7.26 5.75
C CYS A 50 -9.53 -7.17 6.39
N SER A 51 -10.43 -8.12 6.12
CA SER A 51 -11.79 -8.13 6.69
C SER A 51 -11.80 -8.36 8.20
N ASP A 52 -10.76 -9.03 8.72
CA ASP A 52 -10.60 -9.32 10.16
C ASP A 52 -9.76 -8.26 10.90
N VAL A 53 -9.30 -7.22 10.19
CA VAL A 53 -8.62 -6.07 10.78
C VAL A 53 -9.68 -5.07 11.24
N SER A 54 -9.63 -4.69 12.51
CA SER A 54 -10.54 -3.73 13.10
C SER A 54 -9.76 -2.76 13.98
N LEU A 55 -10.05 -1.48 13.80
CA LEU A 55 -9.50 -0.38 14.60
C LEU A 55 -10.62 0.31 15.34
N GLU A 56 -10.36 0.72 16.58
CA GLU A 56 -11.30 1.53 17.36
C GLU A 56 -10.58 2.69 18.05
N VAL A 57 -11.20 3.87 18.08
CA VAL A 57 -10.72 4.98 18.93
C VAL A 57 -11.05 4.64 20.38
N GLN A 58 -10.03 4.61 21.23
CA GLN A 58 -10.23 4.34 22.66
C GLN A 58 -11.10 5.41 23.30
N LYS A 59 -11.98 5.00 24.23
CA LYS A 59 -12.90 5.90 24.95
C LYS A 59 -12.62 5.83 26.43
N ILE A 60 -12.53 6.99 27.08
CA ILE A 60 -12.44 7.08 28.54
C ILE A 60 -13.68 7.81 29.02
N LYS A 61 -14.53 7.13 29.79
CA LYS A 61 -15.84 7.66 30.23
C LYS A 61 -16.68 8.18 29.04
N ASP A 62 -16.76 7.38 27.97
CA ASP A 62 -17.47 7.68 26.72
C ASP A 62 -16.92 8.85 25.89
N ILE A 63 -15.80 9.46 26.30
CA ILE A 63 -15.14 10.52 25.54
C ILE A 63 -14.09 9.90 24.60
N PRO A 64 -14.22 10.05 23.27
CA PRO A 64 -13.24 9.54 22.31
C PRO A 64 -11.89 10.21 22.55
N GLN A 65 -10.83 9.40 22.61
CA GLN A 65 -9.46 9.86 22.83
C GLN A 65 -8.80 10.32 21.53
N ALA A 66 -9.48 11.19 20.79
CA ALA A 66 -8.98 11.85 19.59
C ALA A 66 -9.21 13.35 19.74
N PHE A 67 -8.11 14.11 19.82
CA PHE A 67 -8.11 15.52 20.13
C PHE A 67 -7.20 16.28 19.18
N TYR A 68 -7.53 17.54 18.93
CA TYR A 68 -6.66 18.48 18.24
C TYR A 68 -6.53 19.77 19.05
N GLY A 69 -5.42 20.48 18.93
CA GLY A 69 -5.21 21.73 19.65
C GLY A 69 -4.06 22.55 19.09
N GLY A 70 -3.94 23.79 19.56
CA GLY A 70 -2.95 24.75 19.07
C GLY A 70 -3.51 25.68 17.98
N SER A 71 -2.62 26.45 17.35
CA SER A 71 -2.97 27.40 16.30
C SER A 71 -1.86 27.53 15.26
N GLY A 72 -2.25 27.89 14.04
CA GLY A 72 -1.34 28.09 12.92
C GLY A 72 -0.49 26.85 12.59
N PRO A 73 0.82 27.01 12.30
CA PRO A 73 1.68 25.91 11.89
C PRO A 73 2.12 24.98 13.04
N GLY A 74 1.86 25.38 14.29
CA GLY A 74 2.22 24.61 15.49
C GLY A 74 1.07 23.78 16.05
N GLY A 75 0.05 23.49 15.25
CA GLY A 75 -1.07 22.66 15.64
C GLY A 75 -0.66 21.22 15.89
N LEU A 76 -1.41 20.54 16.75
CA LEU A 76 -1.16 19.16 17.15
C LEU A 76 -2.45 18.36 17.08
N ILE A 77 -2.36 17.13 16.61
CA ILE A 77 -3.44 16.14 16.66
C ILE A 77 -2.92 14.95 17.46
N LYS A 78 -3.64 14.59 18.52
CA LYS A 78 -3.33 13.48 19.40
C LYS A 78 -4.46 12.48 19.39
N PHE A 79 -4.15 11.21 19.17
CA PHE A 79 -5.15 10.15 19.13
C PHE A 79 -4.65 8.89 19.84
N THR A 80 -5.61 8.14 20.36
CA THR A 80 -5.41 6.80 20.92
C THR A 80 -6.32 5.83 20.21
N ILE A 81 -5.72 4.91 19.45
CA ILE A 81 -6.43 3.89 18.69
C ILE A 81 -6.00 2.51 19.18
N ALA A 82 -6.90 1.55 19.19
CA ALA A 82 -6.62 0.18 19.57
C ALA A 82 -6.97 -0.77 18.44
N ASN A 83 -6.17 -1.85 18.35
CA ASN A 83 -6.43 -2.93 17.42
C ASN A 83 -7.37 -3.95 18.09
N THR A 84 -8.62 -3.96 17.63
CA THR A 84 -9.67 -4.89 18.08
C THR A 84 -9.88 -6.04 17.10
N GLY A 85 -9.10 -6.08 16.00
CA GLY A 85 -9.12 -7.14 15.02
C GLY A 85 -8.35 -8.39 15.44
N SER A 86 -8.21 -9.32 14.50
CA SER A 86 -7.54 -10.61 14.72
C SER A 86 -6.09 -10.64 14.23
N TYR A 87 -5.62 -9.58 13.55
CA TYR A 87 -4.28 -9.49 12.98
C TYR A 87 -3.54 -8.27 13.49
N ASP A 88 -2.23 -8.41 13.68
CA ASP A 88 -1.35 -7.30 14.01
C ASP A 88 -1.29 -6.29 12.85
N ILE A 89 -1.31 -5.01 13.20
CA ILE A 89 -1.19 -3.90 12.28
C ILE A 89 0.28 -3.50 12.24
N ASP A 90 0.88 -3.44 11.06
CA ASP A 90 2.29 -3.09 10.86
C ASP A 90 2.47 -1.56 10.72
N GLY A 91 1.49 -0.89 10.13
CA GLY A 91 1.52 0.55 9.88
C GLY A 91 0.14 1.16 9.72
N ILE A 92 0.04 2.48 9.74
CA ILE A 92 -1.22 3.22 9.63
C ILE A 92 -1.02 4.45 8.75
N ILE A 93 -1.89 4.61 7.77
CA ILE A 93 -2.02 5.86 7.03
C ILE A 93 -3.10 6.68 7.72
N LEU A 94 -2.76 7.92 8.10
CA LEU A 94 -3.69 8.86 8.66
C LEU A 94 -4.08 9.90 7.61
N TRP A 95 -5.37 10.00 7.38
CA TRP A 95 -6.00 11.00 6.51
C TRP A 95 -6.75 11.97 7.40
N ILE A 96 -6.38 13.24 7.32
CA ILE A 96 -6.95 14.32 8.10
C ILE A 96 -7.66 15.23 7.12
N ILE A 97 -8.98 15.23 7.19
CA ILE A 97 -9.82 16.04 6.32
C ILE A 97 -10.08 17.32 7.10
N GLY A 98 -9.41 18.40 6.69
CA GLY A 98 -9.62 19.73 7.21
C GLY A 98 -10.75 20.45 6.48
N GLU A 99 -11.01 21.68 6.91
CA GLU A 99 -11.99 22.55 6.24
C GLU A 99 -11.54 22.98 4.84
N GLU A 100 -10.27 23.31 4.69
CA GLU A 100 -9.71 23.88 3.46
C GLU A 100 -9.08 22.81 2.55
N ASP A 101 -8.35 21.85 3.13
CA ASP A 101 -7.65 20.81 2.39
C ASP A 101 -7.44 19.54 3.24
N THR A 102 -6.92 18.47 2.63
CA THR A 102 -6.64 17.18 3.26
C THR A 102 -5.16 16.98 3.49
N TYR A 103 -4.78 16.53 4.70
CA TYR A 103 -3.42 16.13 5.03
C TYR A 103 -3.32 14.61 5.17
N ILE A 104 -2.45 13.99 4.36
CA ILE A 104 -2.22 12.54 4.36
C ILE A 104 -0.80 12.26 4.84
N ILE A 105 -0.67 11.43 5.86
CA ILE A 105 0.63 11.02 6.42
C ILE A 105 0.69 9.50 6.64
N ASP A 106 1.82 8.90 6.28
CA ASP A 106 2.15 7.52 6.61
C ASP A 106 2.88 7.49 7.95
N LEU A 107 2.23 6.96 8.99
CA LEU A 107 2.75 6.96 10.34
C LEU A 107 3.83 5.89 10.48
N LYS A 108 5.10 6.31 10.41
CA LYS A 108 6.22 5.41 10.69
C LYS A 108 6.17 4.93 12.15
N GLN A 109 6.53 3.66 12.38
CA GLN A 109 6.53 3.04 13.71
C GLN A 109 5.17 3.13 14.40
N SER A 110 4.10 2.80 13.66
CA SER A 110 2.73 2.75 14.17
C SER A 110 2.21 1.31 14.21
N SER A 111 3.10 0.33 14.42
CA SER A 111 2.71 -1.06 14.54
C SER A 111 1.89 -1.26 15.82
N ILE A 112 0.73 -1.92 15.71
CA ILE A 112 -0.19 -2.18 16.81
C ILE A 112 -0.45 -3.68 16.89
N LYS A 113 -0.01 -4.29 18.00
CA LYS A 113 -0.37 -5.67 18.31
C LYS A 113 -1.85 -5.78 18.66
N VAL A 114 -2.47 -6.92 18.35
CA VAL A 114 -3.85 -7.21 18.74
C VAL A 114 -4.03 -6.99 20.25
N GLY A 115 -5.06 -6.23 20.63
CA GLY A 115 -5.39 -5.92 22.02
C GLY A 115 -4.58 -4.78 22.66
N TYR A 116 -3.62 -4.18 21.96
CA TYR A 116 -2.83 -3.06 22.48
C TYR A 116 -3.27 -1.71 21.86
N PRO A 117 -3.20 -0.61 22.63
CA PRO A 117 -3.41 0.72 22.10
C PRO A 117 -2.12 1.33 21.54
N LEU A 118 -2.27 2.19 20.52
CA LEU A 118 -1.26 3.11 20.03
C LEU A 118 -1.67 4.53 20.39
N ILE A 119 -0.76 5.25 21.03
CA ILE A 119 -0.88 6.68 21.33
C ILE A 119 0.13 7.41 20.45
N LYS A 120 -0.34 8.34 19.63
CA LYS A 120 0.52 9.17 18.78
C LYS A 120 0.06 10.62 18.79
N GLU A 121 1.04 11.49 18.58
CA GLU A 121 0.87 12.91 18.39
C GLU A 121 1.56 13.29 17.08
N ILE A 122 0.88 14.09 16.27
CA ILE A 122 1.37 14.57 14.99
C ILE A 122 1.19 16.08 14.88
N GLN A 123 2.10 16.72 14.14
CA GLN A 123 1.98 18.13 13.82
C GLN A 123 0.94 18.34 12.71
N TYR A 124 0.18 19.41 12.83
CA TYR A 124 -0.87 19.80 11.92
C TYR A 124 -0.88 21.32 11.72
N ASN A 125 -1.02 21.77 10.47
CA ASN A 125 -0.99 23.19 10.13
C ASN A 125 -2.40 23.72 9.87
N PHE A 126 -3.00 24.37 10.86
CA PHE A 126 -4.35 24.93 10.76
C PHE A 126 -4.46 26.07 9.73
N ASN A 127 -3.37 26.76 9.40
CA ASN A 127 -3.39 27.82 8.39
C ASN A 127 -3.53 27.27 6.96
N VAL A 128 -3.10 26.02 6.73
CA VAL A 128 -3.12 25.40 5.40
C VAL A 128 -4.35 24.52 5.23
N TYR A 129 -4.66 23.71 6.23
CA TYR A 129 -5.70 22.69 6.13
C TYR A 129 -7.02 23.12 6.79
N GLY A 130 -7.03 24.18 7.60
CA GLY A 130 -8.20 24.63 8.36
C GLY A 130 -8.53 23.75 9.57
N GLU A 131 -9.70 23.95 10.17
CA GLU A 131 -10.17 23.14 11.30
C GLU A 131 -10.36 21.67 10.91
N VAL A 132 -10.09 20.75 11.85
CA VAL A 132 -10.18 19.32 11.57
C VAL A 132 -11.65 18.90 11.54
N LYS A 133 -12.14 18.44 10.38
CA LYS A 133 -13.51 17.94 10.22
C LYS A 133 -13.61 16.45 10.48
N LYS A 134 -12.62 15.68 10.02
CA LYS A 134 -12.66 14.21 10.09
C LYS A 134 -11.27 13.60 10.09
N LEU A 135 -11.11 12.53 10.88
CA LEU A 135 -9.93 11.68 10.87
C LEU A 135 -10.29 10.33 10.27
N LYS A 136 -9.44 9.82 9.39
CA LYS A 136 -9.55 8.50 8.81
C LYS A 136 -8.24 7.75 8.96
N PHE A 137 -8.30 6.62 9.65
CA PHE A 137 -7.17 5.74 9.92
C PHE A 137 -7.28 4.52 9.00
N ILE A 138 -6.28 4.31 8.16
CA ILE A 138 -6.23 3.18 7.22
C ILE A 138 -5.12 2.23 7.67
N PRO A 139 -5.45 1.03 8.17
CA PRO A 139 -4.44 0.09 8.64
C PRO A 139 -3.67 -0.53 7.47
N LYS A 140 -2.41 -0.87 7.76
CA LYS A 140 -1.54 -1.72 6.95
C LYS A 140 -1.18 -2.96 7.74
N ILE A 141 -1.26 -4.12 7.11
CA ILE A 141 -0.85 -5.40 7.70
C ILE A 141 0.28 -6.00 6.90
N LYS A 142 1.10 -6.82 7.55
CA LYS A 142 2.15 -7.60 6.89
C LYS A 142 1.64 -9.01 6.66
N ILE A 143 1.53 -9.43 5.39
CA ILE A 143 1.22 -10.81 5.00
C ILE A 143 2.48 -11.37 4.35
N ASP A 144 3.09 -12.36 5.00
CA ASP A 144 4.41 -12.88 4.67
C ASP A 144 5.46 -11.76 4.68
N ASP A 145 5.94 -11.32 3.52
CA ASP A 145 6.89 -10.21 3.35
C ASP A 145 6.30 -8.99 2.62
N LEU A 146 4.99 -9.00 2.36
CA LEU A 146 4.29 -7.93 1.67
C LEU A 146 3.46 -7.12 2.66
N VAL A 147 3.63 -5.79 2.62
CA VAL A 147 2.79 -4.85 3.38
C VAL A 147 1.59 -4.47 2.53
N VAL A 148 0.39 -4.75 3.04
CA VAL A 148 -0.88 -4.55 2.35
C VAL A 148 -1.70 -3.48 3.05
N THR A 149 -2.32 -2.59 2.28
CA THR A 149 -3.17 -1.52 2.82
C THR A 149 -4.64 -1.96 2.82
N CYS A 150 -5.28 -1.93 4.00
CA CYS A 150 -6.66 -2.37 4.20
C CYS A 150 -7.64 -1.19 4.17
N ALA A 151 -7.81 -0.56 3.00
CA ALA A 151 -8.65 0.63 2.84
C ALA A 151 -10.14 0.45 3.21
N LYS A 152 -10.67 -0.79 3.11
CA LYS A 152 -12.06 -1.10 3.46
C LYS A 152 -12.31 -1.16 4.96
N SER A 153 -11.27 -1.43 5.74
CA SER A 153 -11.32 -1.55 7.21
C SER A 153 -10.86 -0.26 7.87
N SER A 154 -11.06 0.86 7.18
CA SER A 154 -10.66 2.17 7.68
C SER A 154 -11.58 2.61 8.81
N LEU A 155 -10.99 3.09 9.89
CA LEU A 155 -11.71 3.73 10.98
C LEU A 155 -11.90 5.21 10.67
N GLU A 156 -13.13 5.70 10.76
CA GLU A 156 -13.48 7.10 10.54
C GLU A 156 -14.01 7.70 11.84
N GLU A 157 -13.48 8.86 12.24
CA GLU A 157 -13.91 9.60 13.43
C GLU A 157 -14.23 11.04 13.04
N GLU A 158 -15.47 11.44 13.28
CA GLU A 158 -15.96 12.81 13.03
C GLU A 158 -16.12 13.59 14.34
N ARG A 159 -16.21 12.89 15.49
CA ARG A 159 -16.35 13.54 16.80
C ARG A 159 -14.98 13.76 17.41
N ILE A 160 -14.29 14.79 16.91
CA ILE A 160 -12.96 15.16 17.40
C ILE A 160 -13.10 16.41 18.24
N SER A 161 -12.68 16.32 19.50
CA SER A 161 -12.83 17.43 20.44
C SER A 161 -11.60 18.33 20.41
N PRO A 162 -11.76 19.67 20.36
CA PRO A 162 -10.65 20.57 20.57
C PRO A 162 -10.13 20.43 22.01
N VAL A 163 -8.81 20.40 22.18
CA VAL A 163 -8.18 20.56 23.50
C VAL A 163 -8.30 22.02 23.87
N SER A 164 -9.21 22.31 24.79
CA SER A 164 -9.37 23.62 25.44
C SER A 164 -8.12 24.05 26.19
#